data_AF-A0ABD7ITN4-F1
#
_entry.id   AF-A0ABD7ITN4-F1
#
_cell.length_a   1.000
_cell.length_b   1.000
_cell.length_c   1.000
_cell.angle_alpha   90.00
_cell.angle_beta   90.00
_cell.angle_gamma   90.00
#
_symmetry.space_group_name_H-M   'P 1'
#
loop_
_entity.id
_entity.type
_entity.pdbx_description
1 polymer ?
#
loop_
_entity_poly.entity_id
_entity_poly.type
_entity_poly.pdbx_seq_one_letter_code
_entity_poly.pdbx_strand_id
1 'polypeptide(L)'
;MAEDNATSTESTPPTTPATDSVATPSSVDTEQVAADARTELLKSLGFDNEDDLKGVVEQHNKDVAANQSALEAKSGELDKATSKLAKETSRADNAEAQVAALKQGVDADHLSDALALAKADLASKANGVKTIDEALTGVLERNPAFKGAEAAQGTAIAGQNLSGGQGNVTVPDLSKISYGEAAKLKLEHPDVYKQAVTKLTNN
;
A
#
# COMPACT_ATOMS: atom_id res chain seq x y z
N MET A 1 82.52 26.37 22.16
CA MET A 1 82.80 25.01 21.64
C MET A 1 83.88 24.40 22.54
N ALA A 2 83.67 23.14 22.95
CA ALA A 2 84.39 22.30 23.94
C ALA A 2 84.23 22.80 25.39
N GLU A 3 83.38 22.23 26.27
CA GLU A 3 83.35 20.85 26.85
C GLU A 3 84.72 20.44 27.43
N ASP A 4 84.81 20.26 28.76
CA ASP A 4 84.61 18.96 29.40
C ASP A 4 85.07 18.95 30.89
N ASN A 5 84.37 18.12 31.66
CA ASN A 5 84.90 17.20 32.67
C ASN A 5 85.21 17.56 34.14
N ALA A 6 84.99 16.49 34.93
CA ALA A 6 85.53 16.09 36.23
C ALA A 6 84.81 16.65 37.47
N THR A 7 83.98 15.83 38.14
CA THR A 7 84.32 14.70 39.03
C THR A 7 84.54 15.16 40.48
N SER A 8 83.70 14.57 41.32
CA SER A 8 83.60 14.62 42.78
C SER A 8 84.90 14.44 43.55
N THR A 9 84.88 14.94 44.78
CA THR A 9 85.52 14.52 46.06
C THR A 9 85.89 15.79 46.82
N GLU A 10 85.77 15.96 48.13
CA GLU A 10 85.39 15.14 49.29
C GLU A 10 85.69 16.06 50.49
N SER A 11 84.84 16.10 51.52
CA SER A 11 85.23 16.36 52.93
C SER A 11 83.99 16.47 53.83
N THR A 12 83.65 15.37 54.50
CA THR A 12 82.97 15.35 55.81
C THR A 12 84.06 15.55 56.89
N PRO A 13 83.85 16.00 58.15
CA PRO A 13 82.62 15.91 58.97
C PRO A 13 82.42 17.08 59.99
N PRO A 14 81.73 16.89 61.13
CA PRO A 14 80.28 16.77 61.38
C PRO A 14 79.73 18.07 62.04
N THR A 15 78.42 18.28 62.24
CA THR A 15 77.74 18.06 63.53
C THR A 15 76.28 18.56 63.43
N THR A 16 75.33 17.66 63.74
CA THR A 16 73.97 17.82 64.30
C THR A 16 73.11 19.04 63.88
N PRO A 17 71.89 18.79 63.35
CA PRO A 17 70.70 19.06 64.17
C PRO A 17 69.62 17.97 64.10
N ALA A 18 68.76 18.06 65.11
CA ALA A 18 67.68 17.16 65.47
C ALA A 18 66.69 16.84 64.34
N THR A 19 66.23 15.60 64.43
CA THR A 19 65.04 15.03 63.84
C THR A 19 63.82 15.93 64.05
N ASP A 20 63.16 16.32 62.95
CA ASP A 20 61.72 16.55 62.96
C ASP A 20 61.10 15.94 61.69
N SER A 21 59.94 15.35 61.93
CA SER A 21 59.29 14.26 61.19
C SER A 21 59.15 14.41 59.68
N VAL A 22 59.60 13.38 58.94
CA VAL A 22 59.08 13.05 57.60
C VAL A 22 57.70 12.42 57.79
N ALA A 23 56.67 13.10 57.29
CA ALA A 23 55.34 12.51 57.16
C ALA A 23 55.42 11.27 56.26
N THR A 24 54.96 10.13 56.78
CA THR A 24 54.76 8.90 56.01
C THR A 24 53.73 9.16 54.91
N PRO A 25 53.95 8.72 53.65
CA PRO A 25 52.93 8.79 52.62
C PRO A 25 51.78 7.88 53.03
N SER A 26 50.60 8.47 53.22
CA SER A 26 49.35 7.76 53.41
C SER A 26 49.13 6.84 52.21
N SER A 27 49.12 5.52 52.47
CA SER A 27 48.72 4.49 51.51
C SER A 27 47.32 4.82 51.01
N VAL A 28 47.20 5.21 49.74
CA VAL A 28 45.90 5.44 49.11
C VAL A 28 45.23 4.08 48.94
N ASP A 29 44.04 3.91 49.54
CA ASP A 29 43.22 2.73 49.33
C ASP A 29 42.57 2.83 47.94
N THR A 30 43.24 2.25 46.95
CA THR A 30 42.83 2.29 45.54
C THR A 30 41.46 1.68 45.31
N GLU A 31 41.01 0.78 46.18
CA GLU A 31 39.73 0.08 46.06
C GLU A 31 38.57 0.98 46.50
N GLN A 32 38.78 1.75 47.56
CA GLN A 32 37.84 2.76 48.04
C GLN A 32 37.71 3.93 47.05
N VAL A 33 38.83 4.44 46.52
CA VAL A 33 38.83 5.49 45.50
C VAL A 33 38.08 5.04 44.23
N ALA A 34 38.21 3.77 43.84
CA ALA A 34 37.49 3.23 42.69
C ALA A 34 35.97 3.07 42.96
N ALA A 35 35.58 2.73 44.19
CA ALA A 35 34.17 2.65 44.58
C ALA A 35 33.50 4.03 44.63
N ASP A 36 34.20 5.04 45.15
CA ASP A 36 33.72 6.43 45.20
C ASP A 36 33.56 7.00 43.79
N ALA A 37 34.53 6.77 42.90
CA ALA A 37 34.46 7.19 41.50
C ALA A 37 33.28 6.55 40.75
N ARG A 38 32.98 5.26 41.01
CA ARG A 38 31.79 4.58 40.44
C ARG A 38 30.49 5.21 40.95
N THR A 39 30.43 5.56 42.22
CA THR A 39 29.25 6.17 42.84
C THR A 39 29.01 7.59 42.33
N GLU A 40 30.07 8.40 42.20
CA GLU A 40 29.97 9.73 41.57
C GLU A 40 29.52 9.64 40.11
N LEU A 41 30.04 8.66 39.35
CA LEU A 41 29.61 8.43 37.97
C LEU A 41 28.13 8.05 37.90
N LEU A 42 27.67 7.12 38.74
CA LEU A 42 26.25 6.71 38.79
C LEU A 42 25.34 7.90 39.12
N LYS A 43 25.69 8.70 40.13
CA LYS A 43 24.94 9.93 40.47
C LYS A 43 24.96 10.96 39.34
N SER A 44 26.08 11.14 38.67
CA SER A 44 26.21 12.02 37.50
C SER A 44 25.30 11.58 36.34
N LEU A 45 25.13 10.27 36.18
CA LEU A 45 24.21 9.66 35.23
C LEU A 45 22.74 9.63 35.72
N GLY A 46 22.48 10.05 36.97
CA GLY A 46 21.15 10.11 37.56
C GLY A 46 20.67 8.82 38.23
N PHE A 47 21.57 7.89 38.55
CA PHE A 47 21.27 6.64 39.25
C PHE A 47 21.78 6.66 40.69
N ASP A 48 20.96 6.17 41.63
CA ASP A 48 21.34 6.14 43.04
C ASP A 48 22.28 4.97 43.39
N ASN A 49 22.22 3.87 42.63
CA ASN A 49 23.06 2.68 42.81
C ASN A 49 23.14 1.82 41.52
N GLU A 50 23.98 0.77 41.54
CA GLU A 50 24.12 -0.16 40.41
C GLU A 50 22.84 -0.96 40.10
N ASP A 51 22.03 -1.28 41.12
CA ASP A 51 20.79 -2.03 40.92
C ASP A 51 19.74 -1.21 40.14
N ASP A 52 19.66 0.11 40.38
CA ASP A 52 18.81 1.02 39.62
C ASP A 52 19.23 1.09 38.14
N LEU A 53 20.54 1.21 37.89
CA LEU A 53 21.09 1.19 36.53
C LEU A 53 20.78 -0.15 35.83
N LYS A 54 20.97 -1.27 36.53
CA LYS A 54 20.69 -2.60 36.00
C LYS A 54 19.22 -2.77 35.67
N GLY A 55 18.31 -2.31 36.55
CA GLY A 55 16.88 -2.33 36.32
C GLY A 55 16.45 -1.54 35.09
N VAL A 56 17.03 -0.34 34.89
CA VAL A 56 16.76 0.49 33.71
C VAL A 56 17.29 -0.15 32.43
N VAL A 57 18.50 -0.73 32.45
CA VAL A 57 19.06 -1.44 31.29
C VAL A 57 18.21 -2.66 30.94
N GLU A 58 17.78 -3.45 31.92
CA GLU A 58 16.89 -4.59 31.69
C GLU A 58 15.53 -4.17 31.12
N GLN A 59 14.93 -3.09 31.64
CA GLN A 59 13.67 -2.57 31.13
C GLN A 59 13.84 -2.02 29.71
N HIS A 60 14.88 -1.23 29.46
CA HIS A 60 15.20 -0.72 28.13
C HIS A 60 15.42 -1.86 27.12
N ASN A 61 16.12 -2.92 27.50
CA ASN A 61 16.32 -4.08 26.63
C ASN A 61 14.99 -4.79 26.31
N LYS A 62 14.07 -4.90 27.27
CA LYS A 62 12.73 -5.43 27.04
C LYS A 62 11.92 -4.54 26.10
N ASP A 63 11.98 -3.23 26.30
CA ASP A 63 11.25 -2.26 25.46
C ASP A 63 11.80 -2.22 24.03
N VAL A 64 13.13 -2.29 23.86
CA VAL A 64 13.77 -2.40 22.54
C VAL A 64 13.33 -3.67 21.83
N ALA A 65 13.36 -4.82 22.52
CA ALA A 65 12.92 -6.09 21.93
C ALA A 65 11.42 -6.07 21.53
N ALA A 66 10.56 -5.51 22.39
CA ALA A 66 9.13 -5.35 22.10
C ALA A 66 8.87 -4.41 20.92
N ASN A 67 9.56 -3.27 20.89
CA ASN A 67 9.44 -2.28 19.82
C ASN A 67 9.94 -2.82 18.48
N GLN A 68 11.04 -3.58 18.48
CA GLN A 68 11.57 -4.19 17.27
C GLN A 68 10.58 -5.19 16.68
N SER A 69 10.01 -6.07 17.50
CA SER A 69 8.99 -7.03 17.04
C SER A 69 7.72 -6.34 16.53
N ALA A 70 7.25 -5.29 17.22
CA ALA A 70 6.09 -4.52 16.79
C ALA A 70 6.36 -3.78 15.47
N LEU A 71 7.57 -3.24 15.27
CA LEU A 71 7.97 -2.56 14.04
C LEU A 71 8.03 -3.54 12.86
N GLU A 72 8.60 -4.72 13.06
CA GLU A 72 8.64 -5.78 12.04
C GLU A 72 7.22 -6.23 11.65
N ALA A 73 6.33 -6.40 12.63
CA ALA A 73 4.92 -6.73 12.37
C ALA A 73 4.22 -5.62 11.56
N LYS A 74 4.44 -4.35 11.93
CA LYS A 74 3.86 -3.19 11.23
C LYS A 74 4.41 -3.04 9.82
N SER A 75 5.71 -3.28 9.61
CA SER A 75 6.32 -3.29 8.28
C SER A 75 5.67 -4.38 7.41
N GLY A 76 5.53 -5.60 7.93
CA GLY A 76 4.89 -6.69 7.19
C GLY A 76 3.41 -6.45 6.87
N GLU A 77 2.67 -5.77 7.76
CA GLU A 77 1.29 -5.32 7.47
C GLU A 77 1.25 -4.27 6.37
N LEU A 78 2.18 -3.31 6.40
CA LEU A 78 2.28 -2.24 5.42
C LEU A 78 2.66 -2.76 4.03
N ASP A 79 3.59 -3.71 3.94
CA ASP A 79 3.96 -4.36 2.68
C ASP A 79 2.79 -5.13 2.08
N LYS A 80 2.05 -5.88 2.91
CA LYS A 80 0.83 -6.58 2.48
C LYS A 80 -0.26 -5.60 2.00
N ALA A 81 -0.47 -4.50 2.72
CA ALA A 81 -1.45 -3.49 2.36
C ALA A 81 -1.07 -2.80 1.04
N THR A 82 0.21 -2.44 0.88
CA THR A 82 0.74 -1.82 -0.33
C THR A 82 0.63 -2.75 -1.54
N SER A 83 0.95 -4.03 -1.37
CA SER A 83 0.80 -5.04 -2.41
C SER A 83 -0.66 -5.23 -2.84
N LYS A 84 -1.60 -5.29 -1.87
CA LYS A 84 -3.04 -5.34 -2.15
C LYS A 84 -3.51 -4.09 -2.87
N LEU A 85 -3.07 -2.90 -2.44
CA LEU A 85 -3.43 -1.64 -3.08
C LEU A 85 -2.95 -1.62 -4.53
N ALA A 86 -1.69 -1.97 -4.81
CA ALA A 86 -1.16 -2.02 -6.17
C ALA A 86 -1.96 -2.98 -7.07
N LYS A 87 -2.36 -4.14 -6.53
CA LYS A 87 -3.18 -5.11 -7.25
C LYS A 87 -4.58 -4.58 -7.55
N GLU A 88 -5.24 -3.94 -6.58
CA GLU A 88 -6.57 -3.38 -6.78
C GLU A 88 -6.55 -2.16 -7.70
N THR A 89 -5.53 -1.29 -7.61
CA THR A 89 -5.33 -0.19 -8.57
C THR A 89 -5.16 -0.73 -9.99
N SER A 90 -4.30 -1.74 -10.19
CA SER A 90 -4.12 -2.37 -11.51
C SER A 90 -5.42 -2.99 -12.03
N ARG A 91 -6.24 -3.58 -11.16
CA ARG A 91 -7.54 -4.13 -11.52
C ARG A 91 -8.54 -3.02 -11.90
N ALA A 92 -8.57 -1.94 -11.15
CA ALA A 92 -9.42 -0.77 -11.42
C ALA A 92 -9.05 -0.14 -12.77
N ASP A 93 -7.76 0.15 -13.00
CA ASP A 93 -7.26 0.71 -14.25
C ASP A 93 -7.61 -0.19 -15.45
N ASN A 94 -7.50 -1.51 -15.28
CA ASN A 94 -7.85 -2.46 -16.33
C ASN A 94 -9.35 -2.49 -16.60
N ALA A 95 -10.20 -2.42 -15.56
CA ALA A 95 -11.65 -2.38 -15.71
C ALA A 95 -12.12 -1.07 -16.36
N GLU A 96 -11.55 0.07 -15.95
CA GLU A 96 -11.83 1.37 -16.56
C GLU A 96 -11.45 1.38 -18.04
N ALA A 97 -10.28 0.83 -18.39
CA ALA A 97 -9.86 0.70 -19.78
C ALA A 97 -10.80 -0.22 -20.58
N GLN A 98 -11.24 -1.35 -20.01
CA GLN A 98 -12.26 -2.21 -20.65
C GLN A 98 -13.57 -1.48 -20.90
N VAL A 99 -14.05 -0.70 -19.93
CA VAL A 99 -15.26 0.12 -20.09
C VAL A 99 -15.07 1.17 -21.18
N ALA A 100 -13.91 1.82 -21.24
CA ALA A 100 -13.59 2.79 -22.29
C ALA A 100 -13.60 2.13 -23.69
N ALA A 101 -12.94 0.98 -23.83
CA ALA A 101 -12.89 0.23 -25.07
C ALA A 101 -14.29 -0.19 -25.55
N LEU A 102 -15.11 -0.74 -24.66
CA LEU A 102 -16.51 -1.10 -24.98
C LEU A 102 -17.34 0.13 -25.38
N LYS A 103 -17.17 1.27 -24.69
CA LYS A 103 -17.84 2.54 -25.05
C LYS A 103 -17.43 3.04 -26.44
N GLN A 104 -16.20 2.76 -26.85
CA GLN A 104 -15.69 3.10 -28.19
C GLN A 104 -16.10 2.07 -29.26
N GLY A 105 -16.86 1.04 -28.90
CA GLY A 105 -17.41 0.04 -29.82
C GLY A 105 -16.45 -1.10 -30.15
N VAL A 106 -15.43 -1.34 -29.32
CA VAL A 106 -14.57 -2.52 -29.45
C VAL A 106 -15.40 -3.78 -29.20
N ASP A 107 -15.28 -4.76 -30.09
CA ASP A 107 -15.92 -6.06 -29.94
C ASP A 107 -15.39 -6.82 -28.72
N ALA A 108 -16.26 -7.57 -28.05
CA ALA A 108 -15.87 -8.34 -26.86
C ALA A 108 -14.75 -9.36 -27.16
N ASP A 109 -14.75 -9.96 -28.36
CA ASP A 109 -13.75 -10.94 -28.79
C ASP A 109 -12.39 -10.28 -29.06
N HIS A 110 -12.38 -8.97 -29.34
CA HIS A 110 -11.17 -8.19 -29.62
C HIS A 110 -10.76 -7.26 -28.47
N LEU A 111 -11.52 -7.24 -27.37
CA LEU A 111 -11.33 -6.33 -26.24
C LEU A 111 -9.93 -6.45 -25.62
N SER A 112 -9.47 -7.68 -25.40
CA SER A 112 -8.16 -7.95 -24.79
C SER A 112 -7.03 -7.45 -25.68
N ASP A 113 -7.10 -7.73 -26.99
CA ASP A 113 -6.05 -7.39 -27.95
C ASP A 113 -5.99 -5.89 -28.23
N ALA A 114 -7.16 -5.25 -28.38
CA ALA A 114 -7.26 -3.80 -28.54
C ALA A 114 -6.69 -3.06 -27.33
N LEU A 115 -6.97 -3.55 -26.11
CA LEU A 115 -6.41 -2.97 -24.89
C LEU A 115 -4.91 -3.19 -24.75
N ALA A 116 -4.40 -4.38 -25.11
CA ALA A 116 -2.98 -4.66 -25.08
C ALA A 116 -2.21 -3.70 -26.00
N LEU A 117 -2.72 -3.49 -27.22
CA LEU A 117 -2.15 -2.54 -28.18
C LEU A 117 -2.27 -1.09 -27.70
N ALA A 118 -3.41 -0.69 -27.14
CA ALA A 118 -3.60 0.67 -26.63
C ALA A 118 -2.67 0.96 -25.43
N LYS A 119 -2.48 -0.01 -24.52
CA LYS A 119 -1.53 0.12 -23.41
C LYS A 119 -0.09 0.19 -23.90
N ALA A 120 0.27 -0.59 -24.93
CA ALA A 120 1.58 -0.51 -25.55
C ALA A 120 1.82 0.86 -26.20
N ASP A 121 0.85 1.37 -26.96
CA ASP A 121 0.91 2.72 -27.56
C ASP A 121 1.06 3.81 -26.50
N LEU A 122 0.31 3.72 -25.39
CA LEU A 122 0.38 4.66 -24.28
C LEU A 122 1.74 4.63 -23.55
N ALA A 123 2.31 3.44 -23.39
CA ALA A 123 3.62 3.24 -22.77
C ALA A 123 4.75 3.75 -23.67
N SER A 124 4.67 3.47 -24.97
CA SER A 124 5.64 3.93 -25.97
C SER A 124 5.42 5.38 -26.41
N LYS A 125 4.36 6.05 -25.95
CA LYS A 125 3.92 7.37 -26.42
C LYS A 125 3.82 7.43 -27.95
N ALA A 126 3.38 6.32 -28.55
CA ALA A 126 3.20 6.20 -29.99
C ALA A 126 2.25 7.30 -30.48
N ASN A 127 2.64 8.04 -31.52
CA ASN A 127 1.86 9.16 -32.05
C ASN A 127 1.48 10.24 -31.01
N GLY A 128 2.25 10.37 -29.92
CA GLY A 128 2.02 11.41 -28.91
C GLY A 128 0.81 11.18 -27.99
N VAL A 129 0.24 9.96 -27.97
CA VAL A 129 -0.91 9.63 -27.12
C VAL A 129 -0.59 9.76 -25.62
N LYS A 130 -1.52 10.40 -24.90
CA LYS A 130 -1.38 10.73 -23.47
C LYS A 130 -2.33 9.92 -22.61
N THR A 131 -3.46 9.47 -23.17
CA THR A 131 -4.49 8.71 -22.46
C THR A 131 -4.77 7.37 -23.15
N ILE A 132 -5.40 6.45 -22.41
CA ILE A 132 -5.81 5.16 -22.95
C ILE A 132 -6.89 5.31 -24.02
N ASP A 133 -7.76 6.30 -23.90
CA ASP A 133 -8.83 6.59 -24.87
C ASP A 133 -8.28 7.04 -26.23
N GLU A 134 -7.27 7.91 -26.22
CA GLU A 134 -6.57 8.37 -27.44
C GLU A 134 -5.84 7.19 -28.11
N ALA A 135 -5.19 6.34 -27.30
CA ALA A 135 -4.53 5.14 -27.78
C ALA A 135 -5.53 4.13 -28.37
N LEU A 136 -6.67 3.90 -27.71
CA LEU A 136 -7.76 3.06 -28.20
C LEU A 136 -8.32 3.58 -29.53
N THR A 137 -8.50 4.90 -29.66
CA THR A 137 -8.94 5.53 -30.91
C THR A 137 -7.97 5.22 -32.04
N GLY A 138 -6.66 5.45 -31.82
CA GLY A 138 -5.63 5.15 -32.82
C GLY A 138 -5.53 3.66 -33.16
N VAL A 139 -5.73 2.76 -32.19
CA VAL A 139 -5.78 1.32 -32.42
C VAL A 139 -6.97 0.93 -33.30
N LEU A 140 -8.16 1.52 -33.05
CA LEU A 140 -9.37 1.29 -33.83
C LEU A 140 -9.29 1.84 -35.25
N GLU A 141 -8.62 2.98 -35.45
CA GLU A 141 -8.36 3.54 -36.79
C GLU A 141 -7.46 2.61 -37.63
N ARG A 142 -6.43 2.02 -37.00
CA ARG A 142 -5.51 1.09 -37.66
C ARG A 142 -6.08 -0.31 -37.81
N ASN A 143 -6.95 -0.72 -36.90
CA ASN A 143 -7.56 -2.05 -36.85
C ASN A 143 -9.09 -1.94 -36.79
N PRO A 144 -9.75 -1.56 -37.90
CA PRO A 144 -11.21 -1.41 -37.93
C PRO A 144 -11.94 -2.74 -37.64
N ALA A 145 -11.29 -3.88 -37.85
CA ALA A 145 -11.83 -5.21 -37.51
C ALA A 145 -12.10 -5.40 -36.01
N PHE A 146 -11.49 -4.59 -35.14
CA PHE A 146 -11.78 -4.63 -33.70
C PHE A 146 -13.09 -3.96 -33.34
N LYS A 147 -13.71 -3.20 -34.25
CA LYS A 147 -15.07 -2.70 -34.02
C LYS A 147 -16.05 -3.86 -34.14
N GLY A 148 -16.88 -4.03 -33.12
CA GLY A 148 -18.00 -4.94 -33.22
C GLY A 148 -18.94 -4.49 -34.32
N ALA A 149 -19.69 -5.43 -34.91
CA ALA A 149 -20.92 -5.05 -35.59
C ALA A 149 -21.75 -4.21 -34.60
N GLU A 150 -22.43 -3.15 -35.06
CA GLU A 150 -23.37 -2.43 -34.21
C GLU A 150 -24.46 -3.41 -33.76
N ALA A 151 -24.21 -4.15 -32.68
CA ALA A 151 -25.25 -4.71 -31.87
C ALA A 151 -25.99 -3.47 -31.38
N ALA A 152 -27.13 -3.20 -32.02
CA ALA A 152 -28.05 -2.14 -31.63
C ALA A 152 -28.03 -2.11 -30.12
N GLN A 153 -27.47 -1.03 -29.55
CA GLN A 153 -27.42 -0.86 -28.11
C GLN A 153 -28.83 -1.16 -27.64
N GLY A 154 -29.01 -2.24 -26.88
CA GLY A 154 -30.31 -2.52 -26.29
C GLY A 154 -30.69 -1.24 -25.60
N THR A 155 -31.74 -0.58 -26.07
CA THR A 155 -32.14 0.74 -25.59
C THR A 155 -32.67 0.56 -24.18
N ALA A 156 -31.74 0.46 -23.23
CA ALA A 156 -32.04 0.60 -21.83
C ALA A 156 -32.37 2.08 -21.62
N ILE A 157 -33.60 2.45 -21.96
CA ILE A 157 -34.15 3.76 -21.64
C ILE A 157 -34.15 3.85 -20.12
N ALA A 158 -33.40 4.80 -19.57
CA ALA A 158 -33.32 5.05 -18.14
C ALA A 158 -34.76 5.23 -17.58
N GLY A 159 -35.17 4.33 -16.70
CA GLY A 159 -36.50 4.32 -16.07
C GLY A 159 -37.45 3.22 -16.52
N GLN A 160 -37.23 2.56 -17.66
CA GLN A 160 -38.13 1.48 -18.12
C GLN A 160 -37.67 0.06 -17.76
N ASN A 161 -36.35 -0.17 -17.64
CA ASN A 161 -35.81 -1.51 -17.42
C ASN A 161 -35.33 -1.79 -15.98
N LEU A 162 -35.51 -0.85 -15.05
CA LEU A 162 -35.11 -0.99 -13.63
C LEU A 162 -36.29 -1.24 -12.68
N SER A 163 -37.52 -1.22 -13.19
CA SER A 163 -38.68 -1.65 -12.42
C SER A 163 -38.82 -3.15 -12.60
N GLY A 164 -38.88 -3.91 -11.50
CA GLY A 164 -39.19 -5.34 -11.49
C GLY A 164 -40.64 -5.63 -11.90
N GLY A 165 -41.10 -5.06 -13.01
CA GLY A 165 -42.47 -5.11 -13.50
C GLY A 165 -42.48 -5.07 -15.03
N GLN A 166 -42.80 -6.24 -15.59
CA GLN A 166 -43.21 -6.47 -16.98
C GLN A 166 -42.24 -5.97 -18.06
N GLY A 167 -41.28 -6.84 -18.41
CA GLY A 167 -40.56 -6.74 -19.67
C GLY A 167 -41.54 -6.59 -20.84
N ASN A 168 -41.11 -5.90 -21.88
CA ASN A 168 -41.89 -5.59 -23.07
C ASN A 168 -42.43 -6.88 -23.73
N VAL A 169 -43.63 -7.33 -23.33
CA VAL A 169 -44.26 -8.54 -23.86
C VAL A 169 -44.71 -8.22 -25.28
N THR A 170 -44.08 -8.86 -26.25
CA THR A 170 -44.46 -8.74 -27.66
C THR A 170 -45.92 -9.19 -27.82
N VAL A 171 -46.75 -8.38 -28.47
CA VAL A 171 -48.19 -8.67 -28.67
C VAL A 171 -48.34 -9.99 -29.45
N PRO A 172 -48.84 -11.07 -28.82
CA PRO A 172 -48.93 -12.37 -29.46
C PRO A 172 -50.13 -12.46 -30.41
N ASP A 173 -50.08 -13.36 -31.38
CA ASP A 173 -51.19 -13.66 -32.29
C ASP A 173 -52.18 -14.63 -31.62
N LEU A 174 -53.37 -14.12 -31.26
CA LEU A 174 -54.36 -14.90 -30.52
C LEU A 174 -54.87 -16.14 -31.28
N SER A 175 -54.75 -16.17 -32.60
CA SER A 175 -55.16 -17.33 -33.41
C SER A 175 -54.21 -18.52 -33.28
N LYS A 176 -52.98 -18.28 -32.78
CA LYS A 176 -51.89 -19.26 -32.70
C LYS A 176 -51.59 -19.74 -31.28
N ILE A 177 -52.23 -19.16 -30.27
CA ILE A 177 -52.01 -19.52 -28.87
C ILE A 177 -53.21 -20.29 -28.31
N SER A 178 -52.98 -21.09 -27.28
CA SER A 178 -54.06 -21.82 -26.63
C SER A 178 -54.99 -20.89 -25.85
N TYR A 179 -56.23 -21.34 -25.59
CA TYR A 179 -57.18 -20.60 -24.77
C TYR A 179 -56.64 -20.30 -23.37
N GLY A 180 -55.91 -21.25 -22.77
CA GLY A 180 -55.29 -21.07 -21.45
C GLY A 180 -54.21 -19.99 -21.45
N GLU A 181 -53.41 -19.90 -22.52
CA GLU A 181 -52.41 -18.84 -22.67
C GLU A 181 -53.03 -17.48 -22.94
N ALA A 182 -54.09 -17.43 -23.75
CA ALA A 182 -54.86 -16.20 -23.97
C ALA A 182 -55.51 -15.69 -22.66
N ALA A 183 -56.02 -16.59 -21.83
CA ALA A 183 -56.60 -16.25 -20.53
C ALA A 183 -55.54 -15.72 -19.54
N LYS A 184 -54.36 -16.34 -19.50
CA LYS A 184 -53.23 -15.85 -18.70
C LYS A 184 -52.76 -14.47 -19.19
N LEU A 185 -52.63 -14.28 -20.50
CA LEU A 185 -52.27 -12.98 -21.08
C LEU A 185 -53.29 -11.89 -20.72
N LYS A 186 -54.59 -12.21 -20.75
CA LYS A 186 -55.65 -11.28 -20.35
C LYS A 186 -55.57 -10.89 -18.87
N LEU A 187 -55.16 -11.82 -18.01
CA LEU A 187 -55.08 -11.62 -16.56
C LEU A 187 -53.81 -10.89 -16.15
N GLU A 188 -52.67 -11.27 -16.71
CA GLU A 188 -51.35 -10.76 -16.34
C GLU A 188 -50.97 -9.50 -17.15
N HIS A 189 -51.42 -9.39 -18.39
CA HIS A 189 -51.07 -8.30 -19.32
C HIS A 189 -52.31 -7.80 -20.10
N PRO A 190 -53.29 -7.18 -19.42
CA PRO A 190 -54.58 -6.83 -20.01
C PRO A 190 -54.49 -5.89 -21.22
N ASP A 191 -53.51 -4.99 -21.25
CA ASP A 191 -53.34 -4.05 -22.36
C ASP A 191 -52.73 -4.72 -23.61
N VAL A 192 -51.83 -5.69 -23.40
CA VAL A 192 -51.26 -6.52 -24.49
C VAL A 192 -52.35 -7.41 -25.09
N TYR A 193 -53.22 -7.99 -24.25
CA TYR A 193 -54.37 -8.77 -24.72
C TYR A 193 -55.34 -7.91 -25.55
N LYS A 194 -55.69 -6.69 -25.12
CA LYS A 194 -56.53 -5.78 -25.92
C LYS A 194 -55.92 -5.49 -27.29
N GLN A 195 -54.63 -5.20 -27.34
CA GLN A 195 -53.93 -4.97 -28.62
C GLN A 195 -53.95 -6.21 -29.52
N ALA A 196 -53.78 -7.40 -28.94
CA ALA A 196 -53.84 -8.67 -29.66
C ALA A 196 -55.25 -8.93 -30.24
N VAL A 197 -56.32 -8.62 -29.49
CA VAL A 197 -57.72 -8.69 -29.96
C VAL A 197 -57.99 -7.70 -31.09
N THR A 198 -57.49 -6.47 -30.98
CA THR A 198 -57.64 -5.46 -32.04
C THR A 198 -56.96 -5.92 -33.34
N LYS A 199 -55.77 -6.53 -33.24
CA LYS A 199 -55.08 -7.09 -34.40
C LYS A 199 -55.83 -8.27 -35.03
N LEU A 200 -56.44 -9.14 -34.21
CA LEU A 200 -57.25 -10.26 -34.70
C LEU A 200 -58.51 -9.78 -35.43
N THR A 201 -59.14 -8.69 -34.95
CA THR A 201 -60.38 -8.16 -35.54
C THR A 201 -60.13 -7.38 -36.83
N ASN A 202 -58.92 -6.84 -37.03
CA ASN A 202 -58.55 -6.00 -38.17
C ASN A 202 -57.87 -6.76 -39.31
N ASN A 203 -57.80 -8.10 -39.24
CA ASN A 203 -57.17 -8.99 -40.22
C ASN A 203 -58.19 -10.00 -40.73
#